data_AF-A0A2Z6PA03-F1
#
_entry.id   AF-A0A2Z6PA03-F1
#
_cell.length_a   1.000
_cell.length_b   1.000
_cell.length_c   1.000
_cell.angle_alpha   90.00
_cell.angle_beta   90.00
_cell.angle_gamma   90.00
#
_symmetry.space_group_name_H-M   'P 1'
#
loop_
_entity.id
_entity.type
_entity.pdbx_description
1 polymer ?
#
loop_
_entity_poly.entity_id
_entity_poly.type
_entity_poly.pdbx_seq_one_letter_code
_entity_poly.pdbx_strand_id
1 'polypeptide(L)'
;MDACVSLAKNVGEMRTETELLPQCWEQINHMYEERRLLVAQSCGELAEFVRPEIRDSLILSIVQQLIEDSATIVREAAAHNLAKLLPLFPNVDKYFKVEELMFQLICDPSGVVVETTLKEFVPAVIKWGNKLDHVLGVLLSHICSSAQ
;
A
#
# COMPACT_ATOMS: atom_id res chain seq x y z
N MET A 1 16.13 -6.37 8.20
CA MET A 1 14.90 -6.83 7.51
C MET A 1 15.14 -6.45 6.06
N ASP A 2 16.09 -7.12 5.42
CA ASP A 2 16.70 -6.65 4.15
C ASP A 2 16.90 -7.80 3.15
N ALA A 3 16.35 -8.98 3.45
CA ALA A 3 16.56 -10.17 2.63
C ALA A 3 15.91 -10.03 1.26
N CYS A 4 14.69 -9.49 1.18
CA CYS A 4 13.99 -9.26 -0.08
C CYS A 4 14.67 -8.18 -0.92
N VAL A 5 15.10 -7.06 -0.31
CA VAL A 5 15.87 -6.01 -1.00
C VAL A 5 17.22 -6.54 -1.49
N SER A 6 17.96 -7.26 -0.64
CA SER A 6 19.25 -7.83 -1.02
C SER A 6 19.09 -8.84 -2.16
N LEU A 7 18.04 -9.66 -2.10
CA LEU A 7 17.72 -10.60 -3.16
C LEU A 7 17.36 -9.87 -4.46
N ALA A 8 16.44 -8.90 -4.43
CA ALA A 8 16.03 -8.11 -5.58
C ALA A 8 17.22 -7.39 -6.24
N LYS A 9 18.12 -6.79 -5.45
CA LYS A 9 19.37 -6.19 -5.93
C LYS A 9 20.27 -7.19 -6.65
N ASN A 10 20.35 -8.42 -6.15
CA ASN A 10 21.21 -9.45 -6.72
C ASN A 10 20.61 -10.12 -7.97
N VAL A 11 19.29 -10.32 -8.00
CA VAL A 11 18.61 -10.98 -9.13
C VAL A 11 18.27 -9.99 -10.25
N GLY A 12 18.20 -8.70 -9.95
CA GLY A 12 17.91 -7.63 -10.89
C GLY A 12 16.41 -7.47 -11.18
N GLU A 13 16.10 -6.44 -11.97
CA GLU A 13 14.74 -5.99 -12.26
C GLU A 13 13.90 -7.09 -12.92
N MET A 14 14.41 -7.70 -14.00
CA MET A 14 13.71 -8.74 -14.74
C MET A 14 13.27 -9.91 -13.84
N ARG A 15 14.18 -10.44 -13.02
CA ARG A 15 13.87 -11.59 -12.15
C ARG A 15 13.00 -11.19 -10.95
N THR A 16 13.11 -9.95 -10.49
CA THR A 16 12.18 -9.43 -9.47
C THR A 16 10.75 -9.45 -9.99
N GLU A 17 10.54 -9.02 -11.23
CA GLU A 17 9.23 -9.03 -11.88
C GLU A 17 8.71 -10.43 -12.22
N THR A 18 9.56 -11.30 -12.76
CA THR A 18 9.12 -12.59 -13.31
C THR A 18 9.17 -13.74 -12.31
N GLU A 19 9.91 -13.61 -11.20
CA GLU A 19 10.08 -14.66 -10.20
C GLU A 19 9.59 -14.20 -8.82
N LEU A 20 10.04 -13.05 -8.31
CA LEU A 20 9.73 -12.64 -6.92
C LEU A 20 8.28 -12.18 -6.76
N LEU A 21 7.79 -11.29 -7.61
CA LEU A 21 6.42 -10.78 -7.49
C LEU A 21 5.32 -11.84 -7.70
N PRO A 22 5.46 -12.82 -8.63
CA PRO A 22 4.53 -13.94 -8.71
C PRO A 22 4.48 -14.77 -7.43
N GLN A 23 5.63 -14.98 -6.78
CA GLN A 23 5.67 -15.67 -5.49
C GLN A 23 5.00 -14.85 -4.39
N CYS A 24 5.18 -13.52 -4.37
CA CYS A 24 4.42 -12.64 -3.49
C CYS A 24 2.90 -12.81 -3.71
N TRP A 25 2.44 -12.77 -4.96
CA TRP A 25 1.03 -12.95 -5.31
C TRP A 25 0.46 -14.27 -4.81
N GLU A 26 1.17 -15.38 -4.98
CA GLU A 26 0.73 -16.70 -4.52
C GLU A 26 0.58 -16.78 -2.98
N GLN A 27 1.32 -15.96 -2.24
CA GLN A 27 1.33 -15.99 -0.78
C GLN A 27 0.33 -15.01 -0.12
N ILE A 28 -0.35 -14.14 -0.87
CA ILE A 28 -1.26 -13.12 -0.29
C ILE A 28 -2.46 -13.70 0.47
N ASN A 29 -2.85 -14.96 0.18
CA ASN A 29 -3.96 -15.65 0.84
C ASN A 29 -3.48 -16.86 1.66
N HIS A 30 -2.20 -16.88 2.06
CA HIS A 30 -1.67 -18.01 2.81
C HIS A 30 -2.34 -18.15 4.19
N MET A 31 -2.48 -19.38 4.69
CA MET A 31 -3.12 -19.66 5.99
C MET A 31 -2.42 -19.00 7.20
N TYR A 32 -1.15 -18.64 7.06
CA TYR A 32 -0.32 -18.06 8.12
C TYR A 32 -0.18 -16.56 7.87
N GLU A 33 -0.56 -15.76 8.87
CA GLU A 33 -0.51 -14.30 8.78
C GLU A 33 0.90 -13.77 8.65
N GLU A 34 1.91 -14.45 9.19
CA GLU A 34 3.32 -14.08 9.10
C GLU A 34 3.82 -14.11 7.65
N ARG A 35 3.28 -15.01 6.83
CA ARG A 35 3.60 -15.05 5.40
C ARG A 35 2.94 -13.91 4.64
N ARG A 36 1.68 -13.63 4.94
CA ARG A 36 0.95 -12.50 4.33
C ARG A 36 1.58 -11.17 4.73
N LEU A 37 2.00 -11.04 6.00
CA LEU A 37 2.75 -9.90 6.51
C LEU A 37 4.08 -9.74 5.78
N LEU A 38 4.82 -10.82 5.56
CA LEU A 38 6.07 -10.76 4.80
C LEU A 38 5.83 -10.27 3.37
N VAL A 39 4.74 -10.69 2.72
CA VAL A 39 4.36 -10.16 1.40
C VAL A 39 4.05 -8.67 1.49
N ALA A 40 3.22 -8.27 2.45
CA ALA A 40 2.87 -6.86 2.67
C ALA A 40 4.14 -6.02 2.79
N GLN A 41 5.08 -6.42 3.64
CA GLN A 41 6.37 -5.76 3.87
C GLN A 41 7.25 -5.72 2.62
N SER A 42 7.35 -6.84 1.90
CA SER A 42 8.24 -6.97 0.75
C SER A 42 7.79 -6.14 -0.45
N CYS A 43 6.48 -6.07 -0.73
CA CYS A 43 5.97 -5.41 -1.94
C CYS A 43 6.31 -3.92 -2.03
N GLY A 44 6.33 -3.20 -0.90
CA GLY A 44 6.76 -1.79 -0.90
C GLY A 44 8.25 -1.61 -1.18
N GLU A 45 9.08 -2.55 -0.72
CA GLU A 45 10.53 -2.53 -0.96
C GLU A 45 10.89 -2.97 -2.39
N LEU A 46 10.18 -3.98 -2.91
CA LEU A 46 10.39 -4.50 -4.26
C LEU A 46 10.01 -3.48 -5.35
N ALA A 47 9.18 -2.49 -5.02
CA ALA A 47 8.74 -1.47 -5.97
C ALA A 47 9.90 -0.68 -6.61
N GLU A 48 11.01 -0.48 -5.89
CA GLU A 48 12.21 0.19 -6.44
C GLU A 48 12.93 -0.65 -7.50
N PHE A 49 12.71 -1.97 -7.51
CA PHE A 49 13.41 -2.93 -8.35
C PHE A 49 12.54 -3.49 -9.48
N VAL A 50 11.47 -2.78 -9.84
CA VAL A 50 10.60 -3.14 -10.97
C VAL A 50 10.27 -1.91 -11.81
N ARG A 51 9.86 -2.16 -13.06
CA ARG A 51 9.42 -1.14 -13.99
C ARG A 51 8.14 -0.44 -13.49
N PRO A 52 7.94 0.85 -13.81
CA PRO A 52 6.76 1.61 -13.39
C PRO A 52 5.43 0.91 -13.72
N GLU A 53 5.34 0.24 -14.87
CA GLU A 53 4.12 -0.46 -15.28
C GLU A 53 3.74 -1.60 -14.32
N ILE A 54 4.72 -2.23 -13.69
CA ILE A 54 4.53 -3.32 -12.71
C ILE A 54 4.13 -2.76 -11.34
N ARG A 55 4.59 -1.55 -10.99
CA ARG A 55 4.19 -0.86 -9.75
C ARG A 55 2.69 -0.54 -9.77
N ASP A 56 2.24 0.05 -10.86
CA ASP A 56 0.87 0.55 -11.05
C ASP A 56 -0.14 -0.59 -11.32
N SER A 57 0.36 -1.79 -11.65
CA SER A 57 -0.45 -3.00 -11.88
C SER A 57 -0.33 -3.99 -10.74
N LEU A 58 0.67 -4.86 -10.75
CA LEU A 58 0.79 -6.01 -9.86
C LEU A 58 1.09 -5.63 -8.40
N ILE A 59 2.00 -4.69 -8.16
CA ILE A 59 2.30 -4.30 -6.76
C ILE A 59 1.09 -3.62 -6.14
N LEU A 60 0.47 -2.68 -6.86
CA LEU A 60 -0.75 -2.03 -6.38
C LEU A 60 -1.88 -3.05 -6.13
N SER A 61 -2.07 -4.05 -6.99
CA SER A 61 -3.09 -5.08 -6.77
C SER A 61 -2.80 -5.98 -5.56
N ILE A 62 -1.53 -6.35 -5.34
CA ILE A 62 -1.11 -7.10 -4.14
C ILE A 62 -1.44 -6.30 -2.89
N VAL A 63 -0.97 -5.06 -2.82
CA VAL A 63 -1.13 -4.24 -1.61
C VAL A 63 -2.62 -3.93 -1.37
N GLN A 64 -3.39 -3.68 -2.44
CA GLN A 64 -4.84 -3.52 -2.35
C GLN A 64 -5.53 -4.78 -1.78
N GLN A 65 -5.10 -5.98 -2.13
CA GLN A 65 -5.71 -7.19 -1.53
C GLN A 65 -5.38 -7.29 -0.03
N LEU A 66 -4.20 -6.83 0.38
CA LEU A 66 -3.72 -6.94 1.76
C LEU A 66 -4.31 -5.89 2.71
N ILE A 67 -4.87 -4.77 2.20
CA ILE A 67 -5.63 -3.85 3.06
C ILE A 67 -6.96 -4.47 3.53
N GLU A 68 -7.44 -5.51 2.86
CA GLU A 68 -8.66 -6.24 3.22
C GLU A 68 -8.36 -7.48 4.08
N ASP A 69 -7.10 -7.68 4.49
CA ASP A 69 -6.68 -8.85 5.26
C ASP A 69 -7.36 -8.92 6.63
N SER A 70 -7.65 -10.13 7.09
CA SER A 70 -8.24 -10.35 8.41
C SER A 70 -7.31 -9.95 9.55
N ALA A 71 -5.99 -10.09 9.35
CA ALA A 71 -4.98 -9.80 10.35
C ALA A 71 -4.61 -8.30 10.36
N THR A 72 -4.76 -7.67 11.53
CA THR A 72 -4.43 -6.26 11.75
C THR A 72 -3.00 -5.91 11.33
N ILE A 73 -2.03 -6.76 11.67
CA ILE A 73 -0.61 -6.54 11.34
C ILE A 73 -0.35 -6.47 9.84
N VAL A 74 -1.14 -7.21 9.05
CA VAL A 74 -1.01 -7.24 7.59
C VAL A 74 -1.58 -5.95 6.99
N ARG A 75 -2.75 -5.50 7.46
CA ARG A 75 -3.36 -4.24 7.04
C ARG A 75 -2.49 -3.02 7.39
N GLU A 76 -1.90 -3.02 8.59
CA GLU A 76 -0.95 -1.99 9.02
C GLU A 76 0.27 -1.92 8.10
N ALA A 77 0.89 -3.07 7.81
CA ALA A 77 2.01 -3.15 6.88
C ALA A 77 1.64 -2.74 5.45
N ALA A 78 0.42 -3.07 5.00
CA ALA A 78 -0.09 -2.65 3.70
C ALA A 78 -0.27 -1.12 3.62
N ALA A 79 -0.84 -0.50 4.66
CA ALA A 79 -0.99 0.97 4.74
C ALA A 79 0.37 1.68 4.67
N HIS A 80 1.35 1.20 5.45
CA HIS A 80 2.73 1.70 5.41
C HIS A 80 3.34 1.62 4.00
N ASN A 81 3.15 0.49 3.33
CA ASN A 81 3.75 0.29 2.01
C ASN A 81 3.03 0.99 0.86
N LEU A 82 1.72 1.26 0.97
CA LEU A 82 1.05 2.19 0.05
C LEU A 82 1.70 3.57 0.10
N ALA A 83 2.00 4.09 1.30
CA ALA A 83 2.66 5.38 1.46
C ALA A 83 4.02 5.45 0.75
N LYS A 84 4.80 4.36 0.84
CA LYS A 84 6.10 4.23 0.15
C LYS A 84 5.98 4.05 -1.37
N LEU A 85 4.88 3.47 -1.84
CA LEU A 85 4.66 3.20 -3.26
C LEU A 85 4.32 4.46 -4.06
N LEU A 86 3.57 5.41 -3.48
CA LEU A 86 3.07 6.57 -4.22
C LEU A 86 4.16 7.43 -4.91
N PRO A 87 5.30 7.73 -4.27
CA PRO A 87 6.37 8.49 -4.92
C PRO A 87 7.00 7.77 -6.12
N LEU A 88 6.77 6.46 -6.26
CA LEU A 88 7.34 5.62 -7.32
C LEU A 88 6.42 5.51 -8.55
N PHE A 89 5.19 6.02 -8.46
CA PHE A 89 4.25 6.05 -9.59
C PHE A 89 4.62 7.16 -10.58
N PRO A 90 4.52 6.88 -11.90
CA PRO A 90 4.94 7.82 -12.94
C PRO A 90 4.01 9.03 -13.08
N ASN A 91 2.74 8.89 -12.68
CA ASN A 91 1.71 9.91 -12.76
C ASN A 91 0.66 9.72 -11.65
N VAL A 92 -0.42 10.50 -11.70
CA VAL A 92 -1.52 10.49 -10.71
C VAL A 92 -2.81 9.86 -11.22
N ASP A 93 -2.77 9.04 -12.28
CA ASP A 93 -3.97 8.46 -12.90
C ASP A 93 -4.75 7.55 -11.94
N LYS A 94 -4.05 6.95 -10.98
CA LYS A 94 -4.62 6.09 -9.93
C LYS A 94 -5.07 6.87 -8.68
N TYR A 95 -5.02 8.21 -8.69
CA TYR A 95 -5.26 9.02 -7.50
C TYR A 95 -6.56 8.68 -6.78
N PHE A 96 -7.69 8.70 -7.48
CA PHE A 96 -8.99 8.43 -6.85
C PHE A 96 -9.10 7.01 -6.30
N LYS A 97 -8.42 6.05 -6.94
CA LYS A 97 -8.39 4.68 -6.42
C LYS A 97 -7.62 4.63 -5.10
N VAL A 98 -6.43 5.22 -5.06
CA VAL A 98 -5.61 5.29 -3.84
C VAL A 98 -6.30 6.07 -2.72
N GLU A 99 -6.98 7.16 -3.07
CA GLU A 99 -7.78 7.97 -2.14
C GLU A 99 -8.90 7.15 -1.48
N GLU A 100 -9.61 6.32 -2.26
CA GLU A 100 -10.61 5.38 -1.73
C GLU A 100 -9.99 4.42 -0.70
N LEU A 101 -8.82 3.84 -0.99
CA LEU A 101 -8.11 2.94 -0.06
C LEU A 101 -7.68 3.69 1.21
N MET A 102 -7.25 4.94 1.08
CA MET A 102 -6.88 5.79 2.21
C MET A 102 -8.09 6.01 3.14
N PHE A 103 -9.26 6.36 2.59
CA PHE A 103 -10.47 6.53 3.39
C PHE A 103 -10.93 5.21 4.05
N GLN A 104 -10.82 4.08 3.34
CA GLN A 104 -11.09 2.77 3.92
C GLN A 104 -10.21 2.51 5.16
N LEU A 105 -8.90 2.78 5.07
CA LEU A 105 -7.95 2.53 6.16
C LEU A 105 -8.05 3.52 7.33
N ILE A 106 -8.48 4.76 7.10
CA ILE A 106 -8.78 5.72 8.19
C ILE A 106 -9.99 5.23 9.02
N CYS A 107 -10.88 4.47 8.39
CA CYS A 107 -12.05 3.87 9.03
C CYS A 107 -11.79 2.43 9.51
N ASP A 108 -10.53 1.97 9.57
CA ASP A 108 -10.20 0.62 10.03
C ASP A 108 -10.64 0.39 11.49
N PRO A 109 -11.16 -0.80 11.85
CA PRO A 109 -11.52 -1.11 13.23
C PRO A 109 -10.34 -1.08 14.21
N SER A 110 -9.11 -1.20 13.71
CA SER A 110 -7.90 -1.19 14.52
C SER A 110 -7.27 0.20 14.58
N GLY A 111 -7.11 0.72 15.80
CA GLY A 111 -6.45 2.00 16.04
C GLY A 111 -5.02 2.09 15.49
N VAL A 112 -4.26 0.98 15.47
CA VAL A 112 -2.88 0.99 14.92
C VAL A 112 -2.85 1.17 13.40
N VAL A 113 -3.85 0.64 12.69
CA VAL A 113 -3.98 0.81 11.24
C VAL A 113 -4.39 2.24 10.93
N VAL A 114 -5.36 2.78 11.67
CA VAL A 114 -5.79 4.18 11.56
C VAL A 114 -4.61 5.13 11.84
N GLU A 115 -3.86 4.89 12.91
CA GLU A 115 -2.72 5.72 13.30
C GLU A 115 -1.63 5.72 12.22
N THR A 116 -1.26 4.54 11.69
CA THR A 116 -0.29 4.42 10.59
C THR A 116 -0.77 5.14 9.34
N THR A 117 -2.05 4.98 9.00
CA THR A 117 -2.68 5.64 7.86
C THR A 117 -2.63 7.16 7.97
N LEU A 118 -2.98 7.71 9.14
CA LEU A 118 -2.94 9.15 9.39
C LEU A 118 -1.52 9.72 9.39
N LYS A 119 -0.55 8.98 9.94
CA LYS A 119 0.84 9.45 10.06
C LYS A 119 1.64 9.35 8.76
N GLU A 120 1.31 8.37 7.92
CA GLU A 120 2.15 8.03 6.78
C GLU A 120 1.40 8.11 5.45
N PHE A 121 0.28 7.39 5.33
CA PHE A 121 -0.42 7.25 4.07
C PHE A 121 -1.15 8.52 3.65
N VAL A 122 -1.86 9.18 4.58
CA VAL A 122 -2.55 10.46 4.31
C VAL A 122 -1.58 11.55 3.83
N PRO A 123 -0.45 11.83 4.52
CA PRO A 123 0.55 12.76 4.02
C PRO A 123 1.10 12.38 2.65
N ALA A 124 1.32 11.08 2.39
CA ALA A 124 1.80 10.61 1.10
C ALA A 124 0.79 10.87 -0.03
N VAL A 125 -0.50 10.60 0.18
CA VAL A 125 -1.58 10.87 -0.80
C VAL A 125 -1.69 12.36 -1.09
N ILE A 126 -1.69 13.20 -0.05
CA ILE A 126 -1.76 14.66 -0.20
C ILE A 126 -0.57 15.18 -1.01
N LYS A 127 0.65 14.72 -0.68
CA LYS A 127 1.88 15.13 -1.36
C LYS A 127 1.90 14.66 -2.81
N TRP A 128 1.49 13.42 -3.07
CA TRP A 128 1.51 12.82 -4.41
C TRP A 128 0.45 13.42 -5.32
N GLY A 129 -0.78 13.61 -4.84
CA GLY A 129 -1.87 14.17 -5.63
C GLY A 129 -1.92 15.70 -5.68
N ASN A 130 -1.22 16.40 -4.78
CA ASN A 130 -1.29 17.85 -4.59
C ASN A 130 -2.75 18.36 -4.45
N LYS A 131 -3.57 17.61 -3.69
CA LYS A 131 -5.03 17.76 -3.60
C LYS A 131 -5.51 17.95 -2.16
N LEU A 132 -4.77 18.73 -1.37
CA LEU A 132 -5.07 18.96 0.05
C LEU A 132 -6.52 19.44 0.28
N ASP A 133 -6.96 20.45 -0.46
CA ASP A 133 -8.31 21.03 -0.27
C ASP A 133 -9.43 20.03 -0.53
N HIS A 134 -9.23 19.14 -1.51
CA HIS A 134 -10.18 18.07 -1.84
C HIS A 134 -10.24 17.03 -0.72
N VAL A 135 -9.09 16.54 -0.25
CA VAL A 135 -9.02 15.57 0.86
C VAL A 135 -9.66 16.15 2.13
N LEU A 136 -9.37 17.41 2.47
CA LEU A 136 -9.99 18.11 3.60
C LEU A 136 -11.50 18.23 3.44
N GLY A 137 -11.98 18.60 2.25
CA GLY A 137 -13.41 18.71 1.97
C GLY A 137 -14.15 17.38 2.18
N VAL A 138 -13.58 16.27 1.68
CA VAL A 138 -14.16 14.94 1.84
C VAL A 138 -14.15 14.51 3.32
N LEU A 139 -13.02 14.64 4.02
CA LEU A 139 -12.92 14.31 5.46
C LEU A 139 -13.93 15.09 6.30
N LEU A 140 -14.03 16.41 6.09
CA LEU A 140 -14.98 17.25 6.81
C LEU A 140 -16.43 16.83 6.54
N SER A 141 -16.75 16.47 5.29
CA SER A 141 -18.10 16.00 4.95
C SER A 141 -18.46 14.71 5.70
N HIS A 142 -17.52 13.76 5.81
CA HIS A 142 -17.73 12.53 6.57
C HIS A 142 -17.91 12.80 8.06
N ILE A 143 -17.04 13.61 8.67
CA ILE A 143 -17.14 13.98 10.09
C ILE A 143 -18.48 14.67 10.39
N CYS A 144 -18.89 15.61 9.56
CA CYS A 144 -20.17 16.30 9.71
C CYS A 144 -21.36 15.34 9.58
N SER A 145 -21.30 14.37 8.66
CA SER A 145 -22.35 13.36 8.49
C SER A 145 -22.46 12.40 9.67
N SER A 146 -21.34 12.08 10.34
CA SER A 146 -21.32 11.20 11.51
C SER A 146 -21.77 11.87 12.81
N ALA A 147 -21.87 13.21 12.83
CA ALA A 147 -22.32 13.99 13.99
C ALA A 147 -23.84 14.26 14.01
N GLN A 148 -24.57 13.85 12.97
CA GLN A 148 -26.03 13.92 12.84
C GLN A 148 -26.69 12.62 13.29
#